data_AF-A0A1E5QKC8-F1
#
_entry.id   AF-A0A1E5QKC8-F1
#
_cell.length_a   1.000
_cell.length_b   1.000
_cell.length_c   1.000
_cell.angle_alpha   90.00
_cell.angle_beta   90.00
_cell.angle_gamma   90.00
#
_symmetry.space_group_name_H-M   'P 1'
#
loop_
_entity.id
_entity.type
_entity.pdbx_description
1 polymer ?
#
loop_
_entity_poly.entity_id
_entity_poly.type
_entity_poly.pdbx_seq_one_letter_code
_entity_poly.pdbx_strand_id
1 'polypeptide(L)'
;MGRQTITDVRNGKSVNITTLENLFYLVKQGLNEKSQGNRSLAEFAKNFILTDKDYDSVSGAKPKRNCQKNFTLNEGKPLEIALDTLDYKAQNDSFDNYIKKRQIISFLIHGTCNYGQLWLTNRLVRQHFEYAYVAEKLVRIDLPPYSPNREIYIDTVWTLLAKRFSLGSNVSVKACIDIAFEYWLQGTLIFCIRNFDALYPEERNQLLDQFWIPLVEKSKKHLSEDIESCLILFLVDNTGIVPVDPFNCMPDDHCTVLPMLTKFGKHPDDILKNWVRTNRNLLNCPEPYQLSPLVQYIWNKSNEGIPEYVFKEICEICKPNSSWLKIKNGFKL
;
A
#
# COMPACT_ATOMS: atom_id res chain seq x y z
N MET A 1 30.70 -5.66 20.19
CA MET A 1 29.39 -5.19 20.70
C MET A 1 28.23 -6.08 20.22
N GLY A 2 28.04 -6.27 18.91
CA GLY A 2 26.88 -7.04 18.40
C GLY A 2 26.77 -8.53 18.80
N ARG A 3 27.89 -9.27 18.94
CA ARG A 3 27.84 -10.69 19.35
C ARG A 3 27.26 -10.89 20.75
N GLN A 4 27.65 -10.03 21.70
CA GLN A 4 27.16 -10.10 23.08
C GLN A 4 25.67 -9.74 23.16
N THR A 5 25.26 -8.69 22.44
CA THR A 5 23.85 -8.28 22.32
C THR A 5 22.95 -9.39 21.80
N ILE A 6 23.42 -10.16 20.81
CA ILE A 6 22.63 -11.27 20.24
C ILE A 6 22.60 -12.47 21.19
N THR A 7 23.71 -12.75 21.88
CA THR A 7 23.73 -13.75 22.96
C THR A 7 22.76 -13.36 24.08
N ASP A 8 22.66 -12.07 24.42
CA ASP A 8 21.74 -11.58 25.43
C ASP A 8 20.28 -11.68 24.96
N VAL A 9 19.98 -11.34 23.70
CA VAL A 9 18.65 -11.55 23.07
C VAL A 9 18.25 -13.03 23.06
N ARG A 10 19.14 -13.92 22.60
CA ARG A 10 18.86 -15.37 22.51
C ARG A 10 18.67 -16.04 23.87
N ASN A 11 19.30 -15.48 24.91
CA ASN A 11 19.14 -15.94 26.29
C ASN A 11 17.99 -15.21 27.03
N GLY A 12 17.16 -14.42 26.33
CA GLY A 12 16.00 -13.74 26.91
C GLY A 12 16.34 -12.60 27.87
N LYS A 13 17.57 -12.05 27.80
CA LYS A 13 17.97 -10.89 28.60
C LYS A 13 17.50 -9.61 27.93
N SER A 14 17.08 -8.64 28.75
CA SER A 14 16.65 -7.32 28.27
C SER A 14 17.83 -6.56 27.67
N VAL A 15 17.68 -6.13 26.42
CA VAL A 15 18.64 -5.26 25.73
C VAL A 15 18.01 -3.89 25.49
N ASN A 16 18.82 -2.84 25.64
CA ASN A 16 18.40 -1.48 25.32
C ASN A 16 18.01 -1.35 23.83
N ILE A 17 16.88 -0.68 23.56
CA ILE A 17 16.30 -0.54 22.22
C ILE A 17 17.24 0.17 21.23
N THR A 18 18.01 1.17 21.68
CA THR A 18 19.00 1.87 20.86
C THR A 18 20.18 0.95 20.50
N THR A 19 20.54 0.00 21.37
CA THR A 19 21.56 -1.02 21.06
C THR A 19 21.04 -2.03 20.03
N LEU A 20 19.75 -2.36 20.07
CA LEU A 20 19.08 -3.19 19.07
C LEU A 20 18.97 -2.49 17.71
N GLU A 21 18.54 -1.23 17.69
CA GLU A 21 18.44 -0.43 16.46
C GLU A 21 19.81 -0.24 15.79
N ASN A 22 20.86 0.05 16.59
CA ASN A 22 22.22 0.13 16.09
C ASN A 22 22.73 -1.21 15.54
N LEU A 23 22.34 -2.34 16.15
CA LEU A 23 22.65 -3.67 15.64
C LEU A 23 21.94 -3.94 14.30
N PHE A 24 20.65 -3.59 14.17
CA PHE A 24 19.90 -3.73 12.92
C PHE A 24 20.50 -2.86 11.80
N TYR A 25 20.89 -1.64 12.12
CA TYR A 25 21.56 -0.75 11.20
C TYR A 25 22.87 -1.35 10.69
N LEU A 26 23.70 -1.91 11.59
CA LEU A 26 24.98 -2.54 11.25
C LEU A 26 24.80 -3.83 10.43
N VAL A 27 23.79 -4.67 10.73
CA VAL A 27 23.49 -5.88 9.94
C VAL A 27 23.00 -5.50 8.53
N LYS A 28 22.17 -4.46 8.42
CA LYS A 28 21.67 -3.96 7.14
C LYS A 28 22.79 -3.32 6.30
N GLN A 29 23.71 -2.60 6.94
CA GLN A 29 24.92 -2.07 6.29
C GLN A 29 25.87 -3.19 5.84
N GLY A 30 26.14 -4.20 6.67
CA GLY A 30 27.00 -5.33 6.30
C GLY A 30 26.44 -6.22 5.18
N LEU A 31 25.11 -6.29 5.02
CA LEU A 31 24.46 -6.92 3.88
C LEU A 31 24.60 -6.10 2.58
N ASN A 32 24.69 -4.78 2.70
CA ASN A 32 24.91 -3.86 1.58
C ASN A 32 26.40 -3.76 1.15
N GLU A 33 27.34 -3.89 2.09
CA GLU A 33 28.80 -3.80 1.83
C GLU A 33 29.41 -5.06 1.17
N LYS A 34 28.60 -6.11 0.91
CA LYS A 34 29.00 -7.26 0.07
C LYS A 34 29.50 -6.84 -1.33
N SER A 35 29.16 -5.63 -1.79
CA SER A 35 29.57 -5.05 -3.06
C SER A 35 30.98 -4.43 -3.06
N GLN A 36 31.62 -4.24 -1.89
CA GLN A 36 32.92 -3.55 -1.77
C GLN A 36 34.07 -4.42 -1.18
N GLY A 37 33.88 -5.74 -1.08
CA GLY A 37 34.97 -6.67 -0.76
C GLY A 37 35.35 -6.80 0.72
N ASN A 38 34.60 -6.20 1.64
CA ASN A 38 34.91 -6.23 3.07
C ASN A 38 34.40 -7.53 3.75
N ARG A 39 35.20 -8.60 3.68
CA ARG A 39 34.80 -9.97 4.08
C ARG A 39 34.36 -10.11 5.54
N SER A 40 34.92 -9.31 6.46
CA SER A 40 34.65 -9.36 7.91
C SER A 40 33.19 -9.02 8.27
N LEU A 41 32.62 -7.97 7.66
CA LEU A 41 31.25 -7.52 7.93
C LEU A 41 30.19 -8.39 7.24
N ALA A 42 30.48 -8.89 6.04
CA ALA A 42 29.59 -9.81 5.33
C ALA A 42 29.48 -11.17 6.02
N GLU A 43 30.58 -11.66 6.60
CA GLU A 43 30.61 -12.89 7.40
C GLU A 43 29.95 -12.69 8.78
N PHE A 44 30.06 -11.48 9.34
CA PHE A 44 29.28 -11.04 10.50
C PHE A 44 27.78 -10.86 10.20
N ALA A 45 27.35 -10.59 8.96
CA ALA A 45 25.91 -10.54 8.65
C ALA A 45 25.33 -11.94 8.42
N LYS A 46 26.12 -12.86 7.83
CA LYS A 46 25.66 -14.20 7.42
C LYS A 46 25.37 -15.14 8.61
N ASN A 47 26.08 -14.96 9.73
CA ASN A 47 25.91 -15.79 10.93
C ASN A 47 24.83 -15.29 11.90
N PHE A 48 24.15 -14.19 11.56
CA PHE A 48 23.29 -13.45 12.49
C PHE A 48 21.91 -13.10 11.89
N ILE A 49 21.31 -14.08 11.21
CA ILE A 49 19.91 -14.03 10.81
C ILE A 49 19.07 -14.19 12.08
N LEU A 50 18.37 -13.12 12.48
CA LEU A 50 17.32 -13.18 13.48
C LEU A 50 16.05 -13.71 12.82
N THR A 51 15.48 -14.75 13.39
CA THR A 51 14.23 -15.38 12.95
C THR A 51 13.04 -14.78 13.71
N ASP A 52 11.82 -15.01 13.25
CA ASP A 52 10.60 -14.53 13.94
C ASP A 52 10.54 -15.01 15.41
N LYS A 53 11.12 -16.18 15.71
CA LYS A 53 11.24 -16.72 17.07
C LYS A 53 12.19 -15.93 17.97
N ASP A 54 13.20 -15.26 17.41
CA ASP A 54 14.10 -14.38 18.14
C ASP A 54 13.43 -13.03 18.48
N TYR A 55 12.32 -12.70 17.80
CA TYR A 55 11.52 -11.50 18.06
C TYR A 55 10.55 -11.72 19.22
N ASP A 56 9.93 -12.91 19.27
CA ASP A 56 9.01 -13.30 20.34
C ASP A 56 9.68 -13.38 21.71
N SER A 57 10.97 -13.75 21.77
CA SER A 57 11.74 -13.89 23.02
C SER A 57 12.18 -12.56 23.65
N VAL A 58 12.27 -11.47 22.88
CA VAL A 58 12.64 -10.12 23.37
C VAL A 58 11.46 -9.43 24.09
N SER A 59 10.22 -9.92 23.87
CA SER A 59 9.01 -9.41 24.54
C SER A 59 8.91 -9.79 26.04
N GLY A 60 9.93 -10.45 26.60
CA GLY A 60 10.00 -10.83 28.02
C GLY A 60 10.13 -9.68 29.01
N ALA A 61 10.28 -8.43 28.56
CA ALA A 61 10.06 -7.28 29.43
C ALA A 61 8.56 -7.09 29.64
N LYS A 62 8.01 -7.72 30.68
CA LYS A 62 6.68 -7.37 31.21
C LYS A 62 6.63 -5.85 31.30
N PRO A 63 5.79 -5.16 30.52
CA PRO A 63 5.45 -3.78 30.82
C PRO A 63 4.91 -3.82 32.25
N LYS A 64 5.29 -2.86 33.11
CA LYS A 64 4.63 -2.69 34.39
C LYS A 64 3.13 -2.67 34.13
N ARG A 65 2.48 -3.80 34.47
CA ARG A 65 1.07 -4.07 34.25
C ARG A 65 0.31 -3.03 35.03
N ASN A 66 -0.25 -2.06 34.32
CA ASN A 66 -1.50 -1.42 34.66
C ASN A 66 -2.20 -1.12 33.34
N CYS A 67 -2.69 -2.20 32.71
CA CYS A 67 -3.77 -2.24 31.72
C CYS A 67 -3.83 -3.66 31.13
N GLN A 68 -4.16 -4.65 31.97
CA GLN A 68 -4.69 -5.92 31.49
C GLN A 68 -6.03 -6.14 32.17
N LYS A 69 -7.11 -5.86 31.44
CA LYS A 69 -8.35 -6.61 31.58
C LYS A 69 -8.90 -6.87 30.18
N ASN A 70 -9.16 -8.14 29.93
CA ASN A 70 -9.83 -8.63 28.74
C ASN A 70 -11.19 -7.95 28.63
N PHE A 71 -11.44 -7.25 27.53
CA PHE A 71 -12.77 -6.79 27.19
C PHE A 71 -13.12 -7.31 25.80
N THR A 72 -14.18 -8.08 25.74
CA THR A 72 -14.92 -8.45 24.55
C THR A 72 -15.42 -7.17 23.87
N LEU A 73 -15.21 -7.08 22.54
CA LEU A 73 -15.63 -5.94 21.73
C LEU A 73 -17.16 -5.76 21.82
N ASN A 74 -17.59 -4.57 22.21
CA ASN A 74 -18.93 -4.07 21.87
C ASN A 74 -19.01 -3.83 20.35
N GLU A 75 -20.21 -4.02 19.80
CA GLU A 75 -20.60 -3.89 18.38
C GLU A 75 -20.37 -2.48 17.81
N GLY A 76 -19.11 -2.11 17.60
CA GLY A 76 -18.68 -0.87 16.94
C GLY A 76 -18.42 -1.04 15.45
N LYS A 77 -18.38 0.09 14.71
CA LYS A 77 -17.98 0.12 13.30
C LYS A 77 -16.65 -0.64 13.08
N PRO A 78 -16.51 -1.49 12.05
CA PRO A 78 -15.24 -2.11 11.69
C PRO A 78 -14.09 -1.11 11.60
N LEU A 79 -12.91 -1.47 12.11
CA LEU A 79 -11.72 -0.61 12.14
C LEU A 79 -11.37 -0.09 10.74
N GLU A 80 -11.57 -0.91 9.71
CA GLU A 80 -11.32 -0.58 8.33
C GLU A 80 -12.24 0.52 7.80
N ILE A 81 -13.49 0.59 8.29
CA ILE A 81 -14.44 1.68 7.99
C ILE A 81 -14.07 2.94 8.77
N ALA A 82 -13.58 2.79 10.00
CA ALA A 82 -13.08 3.92 10.76
C ALA A 82 -11.86 4.57 10.10
N LEU A 83 -10.90 3.77 9.62
CA LEU A 83 -9.71 4.26 8.92
C LEU A 83 -10.06 5.02 7.62
N ASP A 84 -11.17 4.69 6.96
CA ASP A 84 -11.66 5.45 5.80
C ASP A 84 -12.07 6.88 6.14
N THR A 85 -12.28 7.22 7.40
CA THR A 85 -12.57 8.61 7.79
C THR A 85 -11.31 9.46 7.94
N LEU A 86 -10.11 8.87 7.80
CA LEU A 86 -8.84 9.59 7.75
C LEU A 86 -8.60 10.18 6.37
N ASP A 87 -7.88 11.30 6.35
CA ASP A 87 -7.78 12.25 5.24
C ASP A 87 -7.29 11.66 3.92
N TYR A 88 -8.13 11.80 2.89
CA TYR A 88 -7.84 11.69 1.45
C TYR A 88 -8.92 12.46 0.67
N LYS A 89 -9.43 13.56 1.24
CA LYS A 89 -10.65 14.20 0.72
C LYS A 89 -10.45 14.70 -0.71
N ALA A 90 -9.33 15.36 -0.96
CA ALA A 90 -9.00 15.87 -2.30
C ALA A 90 -8.91 14.74 -3.35
N GLN A 91 -8.37 13.58 -2.97
CA GLN A 91 -8.27 12.42 -3.87
C GLN A 91 -9.63 11.80 -4.14
N ASN A 92 -10.48 11.64 -3.12
CA ASN A 92 -11.84 11.14 -3.31
C ASN A 92 -12.68 12.11 -4.15
N ASP A 93 -12.67 13.40 -3.81
CA ASP A 93 -13.42 14.42 -4.55
C ASP A 93 -12.99 14.47 -6.02
N SER A 94 -11.68 14.34 -6.29
CA SER A 94 -11.16 14.23 -7.65
C SER A 94 -11.67 12.95 -8.32
N PHE A 95 -11.48 11.78 -7.69
CA PHE A 95 -11.94 10.49 -8.22
C PHE A 95 -13.44 10.49 -8.57
N ASP A 96 -14.29 10.96 -7.66
CA ASP A 96 -15.73 11.14 -7.84
C ASP A 96 -16.08 11.96 -9.07
N ASN A 97 -15.38 13.08 -9.24
CA ASN A 97 -15.64 14.00 -10.34
C ASN A 97 -15.36 13.37 -11.70
N TYR A 98 -14.39 12.46 -11.77
CA TYR A 98 -14.02 11.80 -13.01
C TYR A 98 -14.87 10.57 -13.30
N ILE A 99 -15.08 9.70 -12.31
CA ILE A 99 -15.81 8.43 -12.53
C ILE A 99 -17.29 8.65 -12.86
N LYS A 100 -17.90 9.75 -12.37
CA LYS A 100 -19.28 10.13 -12.73
C LYS A 100 -19.43 10.61 -14.17
N LYS A 101 -18.33 11.00 -14.82
CA LYS A 101 -18.35 11.62 -16.16
C LYS A 101 -17.78 10.71 -17.25
N ARG A 102 -17.04 9.67 -16.88
CA ARG A 102 -16.24 8.88 -17.81
C ARG A 102 -16.34 7.40 -17.48
N GLN A 103 -16.67 6.61 -18.49
CA GLN A 103 -16.68 5.15 -18.39
C GLN A 103 -15.28 4.56 -18.55
N ILE A 104 -14.38 5.21 -19.30
CA ILE A 104 -13.01 4.73 -19.51
C ILE A 104 -12.02 5.75 -18.97
N ILE A 105 -11.20 5.33 -18.00
CA ILE A 105 -10.26 6.22 -17.31
C ILE A 105 -9.07 5.47 -16.70
N SER A 106 -7.91 6.11 -16.67
CA SER A 106 -6.76 5.71 -15.87
C SER A 106 -6.41 6.78 -14.84
N PHE A 107 -5.95 6.32 -13.67
CA PHE A 107 -5.54 7.13 -12.54
C PHE A 107 -4.10 6.82 -12.17
N LEU A 108 -3.25 7.85 -12.14
CA LEU A 108 -1.97 7.78 -11.44
C LEU A 108 -2.18 8.16 -9.96
N ILE A 109 -1.90 7.21 -9.07
CA ILE A 109 -1.83 7.45 -7.62
C ILE A 109 -0.37 7.52 -7.24
N HIS A 110 0.09 8.71 -6.87
CA HIS A 110 1.50 8.99 -6.60
C HIS A 110 1.69 9.73 -5.28
N GLY A 111 2.86 9.53 -4.68
CA GLY A 111 3.24 10.15 -3.42
C GLY A 111 4.57 9.60 -2.91
N THR A 112 5.05 10.12 -1.79
CA THR A 112 6.25 9.59 -1.14
C THR A 112 6.00 8.23 -0.50
N CYS A 113 7.05 7.43 -0.32
CA CYS A 113 6.96 6.11 0.31
C CYS A 113 6.22 6.12 1.65
N ASN A 114 5.27 5.18 1.82
CA ASN A 114 4.40 4.99 2.99
C ASN A 114 3.30 6.05 3.18
N TYR A 115 2.90 6.76 2.12
CA TYR A 115 1.83 7.78 2.20
C TYR A 115 0.44 7.19 1.92
N GLY A 116 0.34 5.86 1.80
CA GLY A 116 -0.91 5.14 1.74
C GLY A 116 -1.52 5.07 0.33
N GLN A 117 -0.70 5.15 -0.71
CA GLN A 117 -1.11 4.98 -2.11
C GLN A 117 -1.91 3.70 -2.32
N LEU A 118 -1.39 2.59 -1.81
CA LEU A 118 -2.07 1.31 -1.89
C LEU A 118 -3.38 1.30 -1.07
N TRP A 119 -3.35 1.90 0.11
CA TRP A 119 -4.54 2.03 0.95
C TRP A 119 -5.62 2.86 0.25
N LEU A 120 -5.27 4.00 -0.34
CA LEU A 120 -6.17 4.85 -1.13
C LEU A 120 -6.76 4.06 -2.30
N THR A 121 -5.95 3.32 -3.04
CA THR A 121 -6.44 2.50 -4.16
C THR A 121 -7.51 1.53 -3.69
N ASN A 122 -7.23 0.79 -2.60
CA ASN A 122 -8.17 -0.19 -2.07
C ASN A 122 -9.44 0.47 -1.52
N ARG A 123 -9.29 1.63 -0.88
CA ARG A 123 -10.38 2.44 -0.38
C ARG A 123 -11.31 2.91 -1.51
N LEU A 124 -10.76 3.50 -2.57
CA LEU A 124 -11.54 3.97 -3.72
C LEU A 124 -12.32 2.81 -4.35
N VAL A 125 -11.66 1.68 -4.56
CA VAL A 125 -12.33 0.49 -5.10
C VAL A 125 -13.48 0.03 -4.18
N ARG A 126 -13.24 -0.05 -2.87
CA ARG A 126 -14.26 -0.48 -1.91
C ARG A 126 -15.44 0.49 -1.78
N GLN A 127 -15.20 1.79 -1.88
CA GLN A 127 -16.22 2.81 -1.68
C GLN A 127 -17.14 2.97 -2.89
N HIS A 128 -16.63 2.68 -4.09
CA HIS A 128 -17.35 2.93 -5.34
C HIS A 128 -17.90 1.68 -6.02
N PHE A 129 -17.44 0.49 -5.64
CA PHE A 129 -17.87 -0.75 -6.27
C PHE A 129 -18.24 -1.79 -5.21
N GLU A 130 -19.36 -2.49 -5.45
CA GLU A 130 -19.84 -3.51 -4.54
C GLU A 130 -18.87 -4.69 -4.45
N TYR A 131 -18.56 -5.12 -3.22
CA TYR A 131 -17.50 -6.09 -2.95
C TYR A 131 -17.64 -7.41 -3.74
N ALA A 132 -18.85 -7.97 -3.78
CA ALA A 132 -19.12 -9.24 -4.49
C ALA A 132 -18.86 -9.14 -6.00
N TYR A 133 -19.00 -7.94 -6.56
CA TYR A 133 -18.82 -7.66 -7.97
C TYR A 133 -17.34 -7.39 -8.34
N VAL A 134 -16.58 -6.79 -7.42
CA VAL A 134 -15.18 -6.41 -7.64
C VAL A 134 -14.22 -7.60 -7.60
N ALA A 135 -14.49 -8.59 -6.75
CA ALA A 135 -13.56 -9.69 -6.51
C ALA A 135 -13.16 -10.46 -7.78
N GLU A 136 -14.10 -10.64 -8.72
CA GLU A 136 -13.86 -11.35 -9.98
C GLU A 136 -13.36 -10.44 -11.09
N LYS A 137 -13.64 -9.13 -11.02
CA LYS A 137 -13.34 -8.15 -12.09
C LYS A 137 -12.20 -7.18 -11.76
N LEU A 138 -11.49 -7.41 -10.65
CA LEU A 138 -10.27 -6.70 -10.29
C LEU A 138 -9.03 -7.46 -10.77
N VAL A 139 -8.43 -6.99 -11.85
CA VAL A 139 -7.17 -7.52 -12.37
C VAL A 139 -5.99 -6.83 -11.69
N ARG A 140 -5.41 -7.53 -10.72
CA ARG A 140 -4.30 -7.02 -9.92
C ARG A 140 -2.95 -7.53 -10.39
N ILE A 141 -2.07 -6.62 -10.75
CA ILE A 141 -0.69 -6.88 -11.13
C ILE A 141 0.21 -6.35 -10.00
N ASP A 142 0.75 -7.27 -9.22
CA ASP A 142 1.69 -6.94 -8.15
C ASP A 142 3.12 -7.04 -8.71
N LEU A 143 3.70 -5.91 -9.11
CA LEU A 143 5.12 -5.89 -9.48
C LEU A 143 5.99 -5.96 -8.22
N PRO A 144 7.17 -6.57 -8.28
CA PRO A 144 8.16 -6.45 -7.22
C PRO A 144 8.42 -4.97 -6.88
N PRO A 145 8.66 -4.63 -5.59
CA PRO A 145 9.04 -3.27 -5.22
C PRO A 145 10.28 -2.81 -5.97
N TYR A 146 10.36 -1.51 -6.26
CA TYR A 146 11.53 -0.90 -6.89
C TYR A 146 12.81 -1.25 -6.10
N SER A 147 13.83 -1.69 -6.83
CA SER A 147 15.15 -1.98 -6.29
C SER A 147 16.19 -1.52 -7.31
N PRO A 148 17.17 -0.68 -6.93
CA PRO A 148 18.17 -0.15 -7.86
C PRO A 148 18.97 -1.22 -8.63
N ASN A 149 19.05 -2.43 -8.08
CA ASN A 149 19.82 -3.54 -8.64
C ASN A 149 18.93 -4.60 -9.33
N ARG A 150 17.64 -4.32 -9.51
CA ARG A 150 16.69 -5.26 -10.12
C ARG A 150 15.88 -4.55 -11.19
N GLU A 151 16.20 -4.88 -12.42
CA GLU A 151 15.43 -4.42 -13.57
C GLU A 151 14.14 -5.25 -13.68
N ILE A 152 13.03 -4.57 -13.94
CA ILE A 152 11.74 -5.19 -14.22
C ILE A 152 11.34 -4.77 -15.62
N TYR A 153 11.38 -5.74 -16.53
CA TYR A 153 11.00 -5.54 -17.93
C TYR A 153 9.49 -5.78 -18.13
N ILE A 154 8.95 -5.23 -19.21
CA ILE A 154 7.54 -5.34 -19.58
C ILE A 154 7.07 -6.79 -19.71
N ASP A 155 7.94 -7.72 -20.11
CA ASP A 155 7.61 -9.16 -20.20
C ASP A 155 7.11 -9.74 -18.88
N THR A 156 7.56 -9.18 -17.75
CA THR A 156 7.04 -9.54 -16.43
C THR A 156 5.57 -9.15 -16.30
N VAL A 157 5.19 -7.96 -16.79
CA VAL A 157 3.81 -7.49 -16.81
C VAL A 157 2.95 -8.36 -17.71
N TRP A 158 3.43 -8.69 -18.91
CA TRP A 158 2.74 -9.59 -19.85
C TRP A 158 2.51 -10.97 -19.26
N THR A 159 3.52 -11.54 -18.61
CA THR A 159 3.40 -12.83 -17.92
C THR A 159 2.37 -12.78 -16.80
N LEU A 160 2.36 -11.71 -16.00
CA LEU A 160 1.39 -11.54 -14.91
C LEU A 160 -0.03 -11.34 -15.43
N LEU A 161 -0.21 -10.57 -16.50
CA LEU A 161 -1.50 -10.39 -17.17
C LEU A 161 -2.02 -11.70 -17.75
N ALA A 162 -1.20 -12.41 -18.51
CA ALA A 162 -1.57 -13.70 -19.08
C ALA A 162 -2.00 -14.66 -17.96
N LYS A 163 -1.22 -14.77 -16.89
CA LYS A 163 -1.59 -15.59 -15.73
C LYS A 163 -2.93 -15.19 -15.10
N ARG A 164 -3.22 -13.88 -14.99
CA ARG A 164 -4.50 -13.39 -14.44
C ARG A 164 -5.69 -13.73 -15.33
N PHE A 165 -5.49 -13.77 -16.64
CA PHE A 165 -6.51 -14.18 -17.60
C PHE A 165 -6.51 -15.69 -17.87
N SER A 166 -5.79 -16.49 -17.08
CA SER A 166 -5.63 -17.94 -17.30
C SER A 166 -5.14 -18.29 -18.71
N LEU A 167 -4.37 -17.38 -19.30
CA LEU A 167 -3.68 -17.55 -20.57
C LEU A 167 -2.36 -18.29 -20.34
N GLY A 168 -1.94 -19.08 -21.33
CA GLY A 168 -0.64 -19.76 -21.31
C GLY A 168 0.54 -18.79 -21.34
N SER A 169 1.76 -19.32 -21.19
CA SER A 169 3.00 -18.54 -21.04
C SER A 169 3.44 -17.76 -22.29
N ASN A 170 2.98 -18.17 -23.48
CA ASN A 170 3.42 -17.63 -24.78
C ASN A 170 2.30 -16.86 -25.49
N VAL A 171 1.52 -16.09 -24.73
CA VAL A 171 0.34 -15.42 -25.27
C VAL A 171 0.66 -13.98 -25.65
N SER A 172 0.24 -13.60 -26.86
CA SER A 172 0.44 -12.24 -27.38
C SER A 172 -0.32 -11.21 -26.53
N VAL A 173 0.22 -9.99 -26.43
CA VAL A 173 -0.44 -8.87 -25.75
C VAL A 173 -1.84 -8.63 -26.31
N LYS A 174 -2.03 -8.81 -27.62
CA LYS A 174 -3.33 -8.72 -28.30
C LYS A 174 -4.37 -9.67 -27.70
N ALA A 175 -4.00 -10.91 -27.38
CA ALA A 175 -4.93 -11.85 -26.75
C ALA A 175 -5.30 -11.43 -25.32
N CYS A 176 -4.38 -10.82 -24.56
CA CYS A 176 -4.71 -10.21 -23.27
C CYS A 176 -5.71 -9.06 -23.43
N ILE A 177 -5.55 -8.22 -24.46
CA ILE A 177 -6.49 -7.13 -24.78
C ILE A 177 -7.86 -7.68 -25.17
N ASP A 178 -7.88 -8.75 -25.97
CA ASP A 178 -9.13 -9.38 -26.39
C ASP A 178 -9.92 -9.91 -25.19
N ILE A 179 -9.27 -10.64 -24.27
CA ILE A 179 -9.94 -11.12 -23.04
C ILE A 179 -10.35 -9.98 -22.12
N ALA A 180 -9.49 -8.98 -21.91
CA ALA A 180 -9.82 -7.81 -21.11
C ALA A 180 -11.06 -7.10 -21.65
N PHE A 181 -11.15 -6.97 -22.98
CA PHE A 181 -12.32 -6.38 -23.63
C PHE A 181 -13.59 -7.21 -23.39
N GLU A 182 -13.53 -8.53 -23.52
CA GLU A 182 -14.68 -9.41 -23.21
C GLU A 182 -15.13 -9.29 -21.75
N TYR A 183 -14.18 -9.20 -20.81
CA TYR A 183 -14.50 -9.00 -19.39
C TYR A 183 -15.17 -7.65 -19.14
N TRP A 184 -14.73 -6.60 -19.84
CA TRP A 184 -15.33 -5.28 -19.76
C TRP A 184 -16.75 -5.24 -20.37
N LEU A 185 -17.01 -5.94 -21.47
CA LEU A 185 -18.35 -6.06 -22.04
C LEU A 185 -19.35 -6.70 -21.06
N GLN A 186 -18.87 -7.62 -20.22
CA GLN A 186 -19.67 -8.26 -19.18
C GLN A 186 -19.86 -7.38 -17.94
N GLY A 187 -19.17 -6.24 -17.86
CA GLY A 187 -19.33 -5.25 -16.80
C GLY A 187 -18.03 -4.54 -16.40
N THR A 188 -18.10 -3.63 -15.43
CA THR A 188 -16.94 -2.87 -14.93
C THR A 188 -15.69 -3.74 -14.66
N LEU A 189 -14.57 -3.36 -15.28
CA LEU A 189 -13.26 -4.00 -15.19
C LEU A 189 -12.24 -3.02 -14.62
N ILE A 190 -11.54 -3.43 -13.57
CA ILE A 190 -10.57 -2.58 -12.86
C ILE A 190 -9.19 -3.24 -12.92
N PHE A 191 -8.22 -2.53 -13.48
CA PHE A 191 -6.81 -2.88 -13.41
C PHE A 191 -6.14 -2.12 -12.27
N CYS A 192 -5.31 -2.82 -11.51
CA CYS A 192 -4.46 -2.20 -10.49
C CYS A 192 -3.02 -2.69 -10.65
N ILE A 193 -2.15 -1.80 -11.10
CA ILE A 193 -0.71 -2.07 -11.28
C ILE A 193 0.04 -1.46 -10.11
N ARG A 194 0.48 -2.34 -9.19
CA ARG A 194 1.19 -1.94 -7.98
C ARG A 194 2.69 -1.88 -8.22
N ASN A 195 3.35 -0.92 -7.57
CA ASN A 195 4.78 -0.63 -7.76
C ASN A 195 5.06 -0.29 -9.24
N PHE A 196 4.21 0.55 -9.84
CA PHE A 196 4.38 0.99 -11.23
C PHE A 196 5.70 1.75 -11.41
N ASP A 197 6.17 2.41 -10.35
CA ASP A 197 7.48 3.04 -10.25
C ASP A 197 8.67 2.07 -10.33
N ALA A 198 8.42 0.76 -10.22
CA ALA A 198 9.46 -0.24 -10.41
C ALA A 198 9.82 -0.49 -11.89
N LEU A 199 9.00 -0.02 -12.83
CA LEU A 199 9.27 -0.10 -14.27
C LEU A 199 10.10 1.10 -14.75
N TYR A 200 11.04 0.84 -15.67
CA TYR A 200 11.73 1.92 -16.37
C TYR A 200 10.76 2.72 -17.26
N PRO A 201 11.08 4.00 -17.56
CA PRO A 201 10.21 4.85 -18.39
C PRO A 201 9.78 4.20 -19.70
N GLU A 202 10.68 3.51 -20.39
CA GLU A 202 10.43 2.84 -21.66
C GLU A 202 9.41 1.69 -21.49
N GLU A 203 9.57 0.89 -20.44
CA GLU A 203 8.67 -0.22 -20.12
C GLU A 203 7.28 0.31 -19.72
N ARG A 204 7.22 1.44 -18.99
CA ARG A 204 5.96 2.11 -18.65
C ARG A 204 5.23 2.59 -19.91
N ASN A 205 5.94 3.17 -20.85
CA ASN A 205 5.36 3.60 -22.12
C ASN A 205 4.88 2.39 -22.93
N GLN A 206 5.66 1.31 -23.00
CA GLN A 206 5.22 0.08 -23.68
C GLN A 206 3.94 -0.50 -23.08
N LEU A 207 3.79 -0.48 -21.75
CA LEU A 207 2.55 -0.89 -21.11
C LEU A 207 1.34 -0.06 -21.57
N LEU A 208 1.52 1.26 -21.67
CA LEU A 208 0.44 2.14 -22.10
C LEU A 208 0.16 1.97 -23.60
N ASP A 209 1.19 2.01 -24.44
CA ASP A 209 1.10 2.01 -25.90
C ASP A 209 0.63 0.66 -26.46
N GLN A 210 1.09 -0.45 -25.89
CA GLN A 210 0.83 -1.78 -26.43
C GLN A 210 -0.39 -2.45 -25.80
N PHE A 211 -0.82 -2.03 -24.61
CA PHE A 211 -1.95 -2.65 -23.90
C PHE A 211 -3.08 -1.69 -23.56
N TRP A 212 -2.81 -0.62 -22.80
CA TRP A 212 -3.88 0.27 -22.33
C TRP A 212 -4.55 1.03 -23.47
N ILE A 213 -3.79 1.75 -24.30
CA ILE A 213 -4.33 2.53 -25.42
C ILE A 213 -5.13 1.65 -26.38
N PRO A 214 -4.63 0.51 -26.89
CA PRO A 214 -5.40 -0.29 -27.83
C PRO A 214 -6.66 -0.90 -27.18
N LEU A 215 -6.63 -1.23 -25.89
CA LEU A 215 -7.82 -1.65 -25.15
C LEU A 215 -8.85 -0.51 -25.06
N VAL A 216 -8.42 0.71 -24.74
CA VAL A 216 -9.28 1.90 -24.71
C VAL A 216 -9.89 2.17 -26.08
N GLU A 217 -9.10 2.14 -27.15
CA GLU A 217 -9.59 2.35 -28.53
C GLU A 217 -10.61 1.28 -28.94
N LYS A 218 -10.34 0.01 -28.61
CA LYS A 218 -11.27 -1.09 -28.88
C LYS A 218 -12.58 -0.90 -28.11
N SER A 219 -12.49 -0.50 -26.85
CA SER A 219 -13.63 -0.24 -25.97
C SER A 219 -14.47 0.96 -26.45
N LYS A 220 -13.81 2.07 -26.82
CA LYS A 220 -14.46 3.27 -27.37
C LYS A 220 -15.35 2.98 -28.58
N LYS A 221 -14.89 2.11 -29.49
CA LYS A 221 -15.66 1.71 -30.68
C LYS A 221 -16.96 0.98 -30.35
N HIS A 222 -17.08 0.47 -29.13
CA HIS A 222 -18.24 -0.28 -28.65
C HIS A 222 -18.98 0.44 -27.53
N LEU A 223 -18.59 1.68 -27.19
CA LEU A 223 -19.36 2.50 -26.26
C LEU A 223 -20.72 2.84 -26.88
N SER A 224 -21.79 2.30 -26.30
CA SER A 224 -23.15 2.76 -26.53
C SER A 224 -23.67 3.48 -25.28
N GLU A 225 -24.73 4.27 -25.43
CA GLU A 225 -25.38 4.97 -24.31
C GLU A 225 -25.90 3.99 -23.23
N ASP A 226 -26.11 2.72 -23.59
CA ASP A 226 -26.67 1.68 -22.71
C ASP A 226 -25.61 0.92 -21.87
N ILE A 227 -24.31 1.09 -22.15
CA ILE A 227 -23.27 0.36 -21.41
C ILE A 227 -22.96 1.11 -20.12
N GLU A 228 -23.36 0.57 -18.97
CA GLU A 228 -23.01 1.12 -17.65
C GLU A 228 -21.61 0.70 -17.14
N SER A 229 -20.89 -0.11 -17.92
CA SER A 229 -19.58 -0.68 -17.55
C SER A 229 -18.46 0.36 -17.54
N CYS A 230 -17.70 0.41 -16.45
CA CYS A 230 -16.48 1.22 -16.35
C CYS A 230 -15.21 0.41 -16.65
N LEU A 231 -14.27 0.95 -17.41
CA LEU A 231 -12.93 0.43 -17.60
C LEU A 231 -11.93 1.35 -16.89
N ILE A 232 -11.33 0.85 -15.81
CA ILE A 232 -10.50 1.67 -14.92
C ILE A 232 -9.10 1.09 -14.80
N LEU A 233 -8.07 1.93 -14.87
CA LEU A 233 -6.69 1.55 -14.62
C LEU A 233 -6.07 2.39 -13.50
N PHE A 234 -5.71 1.77 -12.39
CA PHE A 234 -4.89 2.38 -11.35
C PHE A 234 -3.40 2.06 -11.55
N LEU A 235 -2.59 3.09 -11.65
CA LEU A 235 -1.13 3.03 -11.66
C LEU A 235 -0.63 3.56 -10.32
N VAL A 236 -0.01 2.70 -9.52
CA VAL A 236 0.40 3.03 -8.16
C VAL A 236 1.90 3.27 -8.10
N ASP A 237 2.28 4.54 -7.99
CA ASP A 237 3.65 5.00 -7.77
C ASP A 237 3.91 5.19 -6.26
N ASN A 238 4.67 4.26 -5.68
CA ASN A 238 4.98 4.27 -4.26
C ASN A 238 6.19 5.14 -3.89
N THR A 239 6.89 5.73 -4.85
CA THR A 239 8.09 6.53 -4.60
C THR A 239 7.97 7.99 -5.04
N GLY A 240 7.00 8.30 -5.89
CA GLY A 240 6.76 9.64 -6.43
C GLY A 240 7.69 10.01 -7.58
N ILE A 241 8.36 9.01 -8.18
CA ILE A 241 9.37 9.23 -9.24
C ILE A 241 8.77 9.18 -10.65
N VAL A 242 7.53 8.70 -10.78
CA VAL A 242 6.88 8.62 -12.08
C VAL A 242 6.52 10.04 -12.50
N PRO A 243 7.08 10.56 -13.61
CA PRO A 243 6.74 11.88 -14.07
C PRO A 243 5.25 11.92 -14.45
N VAL A 244 4.64 13.07 -14.21
CA VAL A 244 3.22 13.29 -14.46
C VAL A 244 2.97 13.59 -15.96
N ASP A 245 3.98 14.12 -16.64
CA ASP A 245 3.89 14.61 -18.02
C ASP A 245 3.50 13.56 -19.08
N PRO A 246 3.96 12.29 -19.04
CA PRO A 246 3.53 11.26 -20.00
C PRO A 246 2.02 11.00 -19.97
N PHE A 247 1.36 11.30 -18.85
CA PHE A 247 -0.07 11.16 -18.69
C PHE A 247 -0.85 12.39 -19.16
N ASN A 248 -0.18 13.54 -19.30
CA ASN A 248 -0.75 14.75 -19.90
C ASN A 248 -0.70 14.75 -21.44
N CYS A 249 0.12 13.88 -22.04
CA CYS A 249 0.33 13.79 -23.49
C CYS A 249 -0.52 12.70 -24.18
N MET A 250 -1.35 11.96 -23.44
CA MET A 250 -2.25 10.96 -24.03
C MET A 250 -3.34 11.68 -24.84
N PRO A 251 -3.53 11.36 -26.14
CA PRO A 251 -4.56 11.96 -26.95
C PRO A 251 -5.91 11.55 -26.37
N ASP A 252 -6.69 12.55 -25.99
CA ASP A 252 -7.90 12.45 -25.17
C ASP A 252 -7.58 12.06 -23.71
N ASP A 253 -7.53 13.03 -22.79
CA ASP A 253 -8.38 13.19 -21.59
C ASP A 253 -8.75 11.96 -20.69
N HIS A 254 -8.23 10.76 -20.97
CA HIS A 254 -8.54 9.49 -20.32
C HIS A 254 -7.50 9.08 -19.29
N CYS A 255 -6.37 9.77 -19.22
CA CYS A 255 -5.49 9.67 -18.08
C CYS A 255 -5.66 10.89 -17.20
N THR A 256 -5.84 10.64 -15.90
CA THR A 256 -5.96 11.67 -14.90
C THR A 256 -4.99 11.37 -13.78
N VAL A 257 -4.36 12.41 -13.26
CA VAL A 257 -3.45 12.31 -12.13
C VAL A 257 -4.22 12.76 -10.90
N LEU A 258 -4.36 11.85 -9.92
CA LEU A 258 -4.98 12.23 -8.66
C LEU A 258 -4.03 13.14 -7.87
N PRO A 259 -4.56 14.08 -7.05
CA PRO A 259 -3.72 14.94 -6.22
C PRO A 259 -2.70 14.13 -5.43
N MET A 260 -1.43 14.53 -5.51
CA MET A 260 -0.32 13.85 -4.84
C MET A 260 -0.61 13.65 -3.36
N LEU A 261 -0.31 12.46 -2.85
CA LEU A 261 -0.47 12.17 -1.43
C LEU A 261 0.55 12.94 -0.59
N THR A 262 0.07 13.59 0.46
CA THR A 262 0.87 14.36 1.41
C THR A 262 0.82 13.72 2.80
N LYS A 263 1.73 14.14 3.69
CA LYS A 263 1.60 13.80 5.11
C LYS A 263 0.31 14.42 5.65
N PHE A 264 -0.23 13.84 6.71
CA PHE A 264 -1.19 14.61 7.50
C PHE A 264 -0.52 15.90 7.97
N GLY A 265 -1.23 17.03 7.81
CA GLY A 265 -0.64 18.36 7.95
C GLY A 265 0.06 18.59 9.30
N LYS A 266 0.97 19.58 9.33
CA LYS A 266 1.80 19.94 10.51
C LYS A 266 1.02 20.19 11.81
N HIS A 267 -0.29 20.43 11.70
CA HIS A 267 -1.21 20.50 12.82
C HIS A 267 -2.07 19.23 12.84
N PRO A 268 -1.73 18.19 13.63
CA PRO A 268 -2.55 16.98 13.84
C PRO A 268 -3.92 17.24 14.49
N ASP A 269 -4.30 18.50 14.63
CA ASP A 269 -5.32 18.99 15.53
C ASP A 269 -6.74 18.92 14.97
N ASP A 270 -6.92 18.86 13.65
CA ASP A 270 -8.28 18.73 13.10
C ASP A 270 -8.57 17.29 12.70
N ILE A 271 -7.71 16.64 11.93
CA ILE A 271 -8.02 15.34 11.33
C ILE A 271 -7.89 14.21 12.36
N LEU A 272 -6.73 14.12 13.03
CA LEU A 272 -6.51 13.06 14.02
C LEU A 272 -7.31 13.29 15.29
N LYS A 273 -7.44 14.52 15.80
CA LYS A 273 -8.33 14.79 16.94
C LYS A 273 -9.78 14.49 16.58
N ASN A 274 -10.28 14.91 15.41
CA ASN A 274 -11.65 14.61 15.00
C ASN A 274 -11.86 13.10 14.83
N TRP A 275 -10.89 12.39 14.25
CA TRP A 275 -10.94 10.95 14.10
C TRP A 275 -11.01 10.24 15.46
N VAL A 276 -10.09 10.55 16.37
CA VAL A 276 -10.05 9.98 17.74
C VAL A 276 -11.35 10.29 18.47
N ARG A 277 -11.89 11.50 18.34
CA ARG A 277 -13.17 11.91 18.94
C ARG A 277 -14.35 11.12 18.39
N THR A 278 -14.38 10.88 17.09
CA THR A 278 -15.47 10.20 16.39
C THR A 278 -15.44 8.68 16.61
N ASN A 279 -14.25 8.10 16.78
CA ASN A 279 -14.03 6.66 16.86
C ASN A 279 -13.60 6.20 18.27
N ARG A 280 -13.97 6.94 19.33
CA ARG A 280 -13.56 6.65 20.71
C ARG A 280 -13.89 5.23 21.17
N ASN A 281 -15.02 4.70 20.72
CA ASN A 281 -15.50 3.36 21.03
C ASN A 281 -14.59 2.24 20.48
N LEU A 282 -13.70 2.54 19.53
CA LEU A 282 -12.74 1.58 18.97
C LEU A 282 -11.40 1.59 19.71
N LEU A 283 -11.14 2.61 20.51
CA LEU A 283 -9.87 2.75 21.22
C LEU A 283 -9.88 1.85 22.46
N ASN A 284 -8.90 0.95 22.58
CA ASN A 284 -8.68 0.19 23.82
C ASN A 284 -7.93 1.03 24.86
N CYS A 285 -8.29 2.30 25.00
CA CYS A 285 -7.68 3.19 25.98
C CYS A 285 -8.57 3.27 27.23
N PRO A 286 -8.00 3.14 28.45
CA PRO A 286 -8.75 3.41 29.67
C PRO A 286 -9.19 4.87 29.71
N GLU A 287 -10.47 5.10 30.01
CA GLU A 287 -10.94 6.44 30.37
C GLU A 287 -10.24 6.92 31.67
N PRO A 288 -9.83 8.20 31.79
CA PRO A 288 -9.98 9.29 30.83
C PRO A 288 -8.60 9.68 30.25
N TYR A 289 -8.11 8.95 29.24
CA TYR A 289 -6.97 9.48 28.47
C TYR A 289 -7.39 10.79 27.80
N GLN A 290 -6.70 11.87 28.15
CA GLN A 290 -6.90 13.17 27.51
C GLN A 290 -6.63 13.00 25.99
N LEU A 291 -7.54 13.49 25.15
CA LEU A 291 -7.44 13.39 23.69
C LEU A 291 -6.09 13.89 23.16
N SER A 292 -5.57 14.98 23.73
CA SER A 292 -4.34 15.62 23.29
C SER A 292 -3.10 14.73 23.45
N PRO A 293 -2.83 14.11 24.63
CA PRO A 293 -1.78 13.10 24.77
C PRO A 293 -1.85 11.93 23.78
N LEU A 294 -3.04 11.41 23.49
CA LEU A 294 -3.19 10.29 22.55
C LEU A 294 -2.86 10.70 21.11
N VAL A 295 -3.36 11.86 20.67
CA VAL A 295 -3.04 12.39 19.34
C VAL A 295 -1.56 12.71 19.22
N GLN A 296 -0.95 13.30 20.25
CA GLN A 296 0.49 13.56 20.28
C GLN A 296 1.29 12.26 20.25
N TYR A 297 0.82 11.21 20.94
CA TYR A 297 1.45 9.90 20.90
C TYR A 297 1.47 9.33 19.48
N ILE A 298 0.30 9.28 18.82
CA ILE A 298 0.18 8.80 17.43
C ILE A 298 1.06 9.63 16.50
N TRP A 299 1.06 10.95 16.65
CA TRP A 299 1.89 11.86 15.86
C TRP A 299 3.39 11.58 15.99
N ASN A 300 3.87 11.48 17.24
CA ASN A 300 5.29 11.24 17.52
C ASN A 300 5.75 9.87 17.03
N LYS A 301 4.88 8.85 17.12
CA LYS A 301 5.18 7.49 16.65
C LYS A 301 5.08 7.31 15.13
N SER A 302 4.37 8.21 14.45
CA SER A 302 4.11 8.13 13.02
C SER A 302 5.06 8.95 12.14
N ASN A 303 6.23 9.32 12.66
CA ASN A 303 7.22 10.14 11.94
C ASN A 303 6.61 11.43 11.38
N GLU A 304 5.92 12.16 12.27
CA GLU A 304 5.26 13.43 11.98
C GLU A 304 4.12 13.28 10.97
N GLY A 305 3.24 12.28 11.17
CA GLY A 305 2.00 12.15 10.42
C GLY A 305 2.13 11.47 9.05
N ILE A 306 3.12 10.61 8.85
CA ILE A 306 3.17 9.74 7.65
C ILE A 306 1.95 8.80 7.70
N PRO A 307 1.06 8.81 6.68
CA PRO A 307 -0.23 8.13 6.74
C PRO A 307 -0.16 6.65 7.13
N GLU A 308 0.70 5.85 6.50
CA GLU A 308 0.76 4.41 6.85
C GLU A 308 1.28 4.15 8.26
N TYR A 309 2.15 5.01 8.79
CA TYR A 309 2.59 4.88 10.17
C TYR A 309 1.47 5.31 11.13
N VAL A 310 0.72 6.34 10.80
CA VAL A 310 -0.49 6.70 11.56
C VAL A 310 -1.50 5.56 11.57
N PHE A 311 -1.80 4.96 10.41
CA PHE A 311 -2.73 3.82 10.34
C PHE A 311 -2.23 2.63 11.16
N LYS A 312 -0.93 2.36 11.12
CA LYS A 312 -0.30 1.31 11.93
C LYS A 312 -0.50 1.56 13.43
N GLU A 313 -0.17 2.75 13.92
CA GLU A 313 -0.34 3.11 15.33
C GLU A 313 -1.81 3.04 15.76
N ILE A 314 -2.73 3.54 14.93
CA ILE A 314 -4.17 3.43 15.19
C ILE A 314 -4.61 1.96 15.28
N CYS A 315 -4.14 1.09 14.38
CA CYS A 315 -4.46 -0.34 14.41
C CYS A 315 -3.94 -0.99 15.69
N GLU A 316 -2.72 -0.67 16.12
CA GLU A 316 -2.12 -1.20 17.34
C GLU A 316 -2.90 -0.78 18.59
N ILE A 317 -3.37 0.47 18.65
CA ILE A 317 -4.21 0.98 19.74
C ILE A 317 -5.60 0.33 19.75
N CYS A 318 -6.26 0.24 18.59
CA CYS A 318 -7.65 -0.23 18.50
C CYS A 318 -7.77 -1.75 18.57
N LYS A 319 -6.81 -2.48 18.00
CA LYS A 319 -6.78 -3.94 17.98
C LYS A 319 -5.32 -4.41 18.08
N PRO A 320 -4.76 -4.54 19.29
CA PRO A 320 -3.42 -5.11 19.48
C PRO A 320 -3.32 -6.46 18.76
N ASN A 321 -2.23 -6.70 18.03
CA ASN A 321 -2.00 -7.86 17.16
C ASN A 321 -2.79 -7.87 15.83
N SER A 322 -3.61 -6.86 15.54
CA SER A 322 -4.08 -6.63 14.18
C SER A 322 -2.92 -6.16 13.32
N SER A 323 -2.75 -6.79 12.15
CA SER A 323 -1.67 -6.42 11.25
C SER A 323 -2.18 -5.35 10.30
N TRP A 324 -1.69 -4.11 10.43
CA TRP A 324 -1.88 -3.07 9.42
C TRP A 324 -1.55 -3.59 8.01
N LEU A 325 -0.55 -4.48 7.86
CA LEU A 325 -0.24 -5.10 6.58
C LEU A 325 -1.40 -5.94 6.03
N LYS A 326 -2.17 -6.64 6.86
CA LYS A 326 -3.35 -7.38 6.40
C LYS A 326 -4.45 -6.43 5.91
N ILE A 327 -4.63 -5.28 6.59
CA ILE A 327 -5.61 -4.25 6.24
C ILE A 327 -5.17 -3.48 4.97
N LYS A 328 -3.91 -3.04 4.92
CA LYS A 328 -3.26 -2.37 3.78
C LYS A 328 -3.26 -3.23 2.53
N ASN A 329 -2.90 -4.51 2.67
CA ASN A 329 -2.93 -5.45 1.56
C ASN A 329 -4.33 -6.02 1.33
N GLY A 330 -5.33 -5.50 2.06
CA GLY A 330 -6.68 -6.01 2.26
C GLY A 330 -7.46 -6.17 0.97
N PHE A 331 -7.08 -7.20 0.23
CA PHE A 331 -7.80 -8.04 -0.71
C PHE A 331 -6.92 -9.29 -0.84
N LYS A 332 -7.16 -10.28 0.01
CA LYS A 332 -6.81 -11.66 -0.33
C LYS A 332 -7.91 -12.13 -1.27
N LEU A 333 -7.63 -12.10 -2.57
CA LEU A 333 -8.32 -12.95 -3.53
C LEU A 333 -7.55 -14.26 -3.58
#